data_AF-A0A200H6G9-F1
#
_entry.id   AF-A0A200H6G9-F1
#
_cell.length_a   1.000
_cell.length_b   1.000
_cell.length_c   1.000
_cell.angle_alpha   90.00
_cell.angle_beta   90.00
_cell.angle_gamma   90.00
#
_symmetry.space_group_name_H-M   'P 1'
#
loop_
_entity.id
_entity.type
_entity.pdbx_description
1 polymer ?
#
loop_
_entity_poly.entity_id
_entity_poly.type
_entity_poly.pdbx_seq_one_letter_code
_entity_poly.pdbx_strand_id
1 'polypeptide(L)'
;MTELWIGLLLTAAGCYVLKLAGLSLPARVLDHPWTVRAAALIPVALLGALVAVQVVGDGSALTIDARMLALVVAGVLLWWRMPFLVVVGAAAASAAFLRLLT
;
A
#
# COMPACT_ATOMS: atom_id res chain seq x y z
N MET A 1 -15.19 21.27 -11.83
CA MET A 1 -15.40 21.46 -10.38
C MET A 1 -16.56 20.60 -9.88
N THR A 2 -17.74 20.66 -10.50
CA THR A 2 -18.91 19.85 -10.12
C THR A 2 -18.68 18.34 -10.23
N GLU A 3 -17.99 17.86 -11.27
CA GLU A 3 -17.71 16.42 -11.46
C GLU A 3 -16.82 15.82 -10.37
N LEU A 4 -15.81 16.56 -9.90
CA LEU A 4 -14.97 16.14 -8.77
C LEU A 4 -15.79 16.03 -7.49
N TRP A 5 -16.69 16.98 -7.24
CA TRP A 5 -17.58 16.94 -6.08
C TRP A 5 -18.56 15.78 -6.14
N ILE A 6 -19.12 15.50 -7.33
CA ILE A 6 -19.99 14.33 -7.53
C ILE A 6 -19.20 13.04 -7.28
N GLY A 7 -18.01 12.89 -7.84
CA GLY A 7 -17.14 11.73 -7.62
C GLY A 7 -16.75 11.54 -6.16
N LEU A 8 -16.43 12.63 -5.46
CA LEU A 8 -16.11 12.62 -4.03
C LEU A 8 -17.31 12.18 -3.19
N LEU A 9 -18.49 12.75 -3.43
CA LEU A 9 -19.70 12.38 -2.70
C LEU A 9 -20.11 10.93 -2.96
N LEU A 10 -19.96 10.47 -4.21
CA LEU A 10 -20.28 9.10 -4.60
C LEU A 10 -19.31 8.08 -3.98
N THR A 11 -18.02 8.38 -3.93
CA THR A 11 -17.03 7.54 -3.24
C THR A 11 -17.24 7.54 -1.73
N ALA A 12 -17.51 8.69 -1.12
CA ALA A 12 -17.83 8.78 0.30
C ALA A 12 -19.08 7.97 0.67
N ALA A 13 -20.17 8.12 -0.11
CA ALA A 13 -21.40 7.34 0.07
C ALA A 13 -21.16 5.84 -0.15
N GLY A 14 -20.40 5.46 -1.18
CA GLY A 14 -20.02 4.07 -1.46
C GLY A 14 -19.24 3.44 -0.30
N CYS A 15 -18.22 4.13 0.22
CA CYS A 15 -17.46 3.70 1.40
C CYS A 15 -18.37 3.53 2.63
N TYR A 16 -19.32 4.44 2.83
CA TYR A 16 -20.27 4.37 3.93
C TYR A 16 -21.20 3.14 3.81
N VAL A 17 -21.79 2.92 2.63
CA VAL A 17 -22.64 1.76 2.35
C VAL A 17 -21.86 0.46 2.52
N LEU A 18 -20.61 0.40 2.05
CA LEU A 18 -19.75 -0.77 2.24
C LEU A 18 -19.49 -1.06 3.73
N LYS A 19 -19.22 -0.02 4.52
CA LYS A 19 -19.07 -0.15 5.98
C LYS A 19 -20.35 -0.63 6.65
N LEU A 20 -21.50 -0.10 6.23
CA LEU A 20 -22.81 -0.48 6.76
C LEU A 20 -23.14 -1.95 6.43
N ALA A 21 -22.85 -2.38 5.20
CA ALA A 21 -22.94 -3.78 4.79
C ALA A 21 -22.01 -4.66 5.62
N GLY A 22 -20.79 -4.17 5.90
CA GLY A 22 -19.84 -4.70 6.87
C GLY A 22 -20.46 -5.04 8.23
N LEU A 23 -21.16 -4.06 8.82
CA LEU A 23 -21.81 -4.18 10.12
C LEU A 23 -23.07 -5.07 10.10
N SER A 24 -23.71 -5.20 8.94
CA SER A 24 -24.94 -5.99 8.76
C SER A 24 -24.67 -7.47 8.48
N LEU A 25 -23.40 -7.87 8.36
CA LEU A 25 -23.01 -9.25 8.07
C LEU A 25 -23.31 -10.18 9.26
N PRO A 26 -23.92 -11.35 9.02
CA PRO A 26 -24.18 -12.31 10.09
C PRO A 26 -22.89 -12.89 10.70
N ALA A 27 -22.85 -13.09 12.02
CA ALA A 27 -21.70 -13.64 12.74
C ALA A 27 -21.18 -14.96 12.13
N ARG A 28 -22.09 -15.85 11.67
CA ARG A 28 -21.73 -17.11 10.99
C ARG A 28 -20.81 -16.96 9.78
N VAL A 29 -20.84 -15.82 9.09
CA VAL A 29 -19.99 -15.54 7.91
C VAL A 29 -18.64 -14.99 8.36
N LEU A 30 -18.63 -14.18 9.42
CA LEU A 30 -17.41 -13.61 10.00
C LEU A 30 -16.56 -14.66 10.72
N ASP A 31 -17.19 -15.63 11.39
CA ASP A 31 -16.51 -16.67 12.16
C ASP A 31 -15.97 -17.81 11.29
N HIS A 32 -16.24 -17.79 9.99
CA HIS A 32 -15.74 -18.81 9.08
C HIS A 32 -14.20 -18.74 8.99
N PRO A 33 -13.46 -19.85 9.14
CA PRO A 33 -11.99 -19.83 9.21
C PRO A 33 -11.32 -19.18 7.99
N TRP A 34 -11.90 -19.34 6.79
CA TRP A 34 -11.43 -18.68 5.56
C TRP A 34 -11.62 -17.16 5.56
N THR A 35 -12.74 -16.63 6.06
CA THR A 35 -12.99 -15.17 6.08
C THR A 35 -12.07 -14.48 7.08
N VAL A 36 -11.84 -15.09 8.25
CA VAL A 36 -10.88 -14.57 9.24
C VAL A 36 -9.46 -14.51 8.66
N ARG A 37 -9.01 -15.59 8.02
CA ARG A 37 -7.69 -15.64 7.36
C ARG A 37 -7.56 -14.61 6.24
N ALA A 38 -8.57 -14.48 5.39
CA ALA A 38 -8.58 -13.49 4.33
C ALA A 38 -8.53 -12.06 4.90
N ALA A 39 -9.37 -11.75 5.90
CA ALA A 39 -9.40 -10.44 6.55
C ALA A 39 -8.05 -10.04 7.16
N ALA A 40 -7.32 -11.00 7.74
CA ALA A 40 -5.99 -10.75 8.29
C ALA A 40 -4.93 -10.48 7.20
N LEU A 41 -5.09 -11.05 6.00
CA LEU A 41 -4.12 -10.94 4.90
C LEU A 41 -4.38 -9.75 3.98
N ILE A 42 -5.64 -9.29 3.87
CA ILE A 42 -6.03 -8.17 3.00
C ILE A 42 -5.14 -6.92 3.20
N PRO A 43 -4.88 -6.43 4.42
CA PRO A 43 -4.06 -5.23 4.60
C PRO A 43 -2.64 -5.38 4.05
N VAL A 44 -1.97 -6.49 4.37
CA VAL A 44 -0.61 -6.75 3.88
C VAL A 44 -0.58 -6.96 2.37
N ALA A 45 -1.58 -7.66 1.82
CA ALA A 45 -1.68 -7.87 0.37
C ALA A 45 -1.92 -6.56 -0.38
N LEU A 46 -2.83 -5.70 0.10
CA LEU A 46 -3.12 -4.39 -0.49
C LEU A 46 -1.94 -3.44 -0.37
N LEU A 47 -1.27 -3.37 0.78
CA LEU A 47 -0.06 -2.56 0.95
C LEU A 47 1.08 -3.07 0.07
N GLY A 48 1.28 -4.39 -0.01
CA GLY A 48 2.27 -5.00 -0.89
C GLY A 48 2.02 -4.69 -2.36
N ALA A 49 0.76 -4.82 -2.81
CA ALA A 49 0.36 -4.45 -4.17
C ALA A 49 0.56 -2.95 -4.44
N LEU A 50 0.21 -2.08 -3.48
CA LEU A 50 0.42 -0.64 -3.60
C LEU A 50 1.91 -0.31 -3.76
N VAL A 51 2.77 -0.92 -2.93
CA VAL A 51 4.23 -0.76 -3.01
C VAL A 51 4.74 -1.26 -4.37
N ALA A 52 4.28 -2.42 -4.84
CA ALA A 52 4.67 -2.96 -6.14
C ALA A 52 4.31 -2.00 -7.29
N VAL A 53 3.08 -1.48 -7.30
CA VAL A 53 2.61 -0.53 -8.33
C VAL A 53 3.37 0.80 -8.24
N GLN A 54 3.64 1.31 -7.03
CA GLN A 54 4.35 2.59 -6.86
C GLN A 54 5.84 2.52 -7.21
N VAL A 55 6.45 1.34 -7.16
CA VAL A 55 7.87 1.16 -7.45
C VAL A 55 8.14 0.75 -8.87
N VAL A 56 7.27 -0.07 -9.46
CA VAL A 56 7.46 -0.60 -10.82
C VAL A 56 6.70 0.23 -11.87
N GLY A 57 5.61 0.89 -11.47
CA GLY A 57 4.77 1.67 -12.37
C GLY A 57 5.01 3.18 -12.24
N ASP A 58 5.15 3.83 -13.38
CA ASP A 58 5.00 5.29 -13.50
C ASP A 58 4.03 5.62 -14.65
N GLY A 59 2.78 5.92 -14.30
CA GLY A 59 1.69 6.06 -15.26
C GLY A 59 1.42 4.75 -16.01
N SER A 60 1.70 4.74 -17.32
CA SER A 60 1.51 3.57 -18.22
C SER A 60 2.80 2.83 -18.57
N ALA A 61 3.95 3.26 -18.04
CA ALA A 61 5.24 2.63 -18.33
C ALA A 61 5.77 1.87 -17.12
N LEU A 62 6.41 0.71 -17.37
CA LEU A 62 7.25 0.06 -16.37
C LEU A 62 8.61 0.75 -16.38
N THR A 63 8.97 1.35 -15.25
CA THR A 63 10.28 2.00 -15.08
C THR A 63 11.00 1.37 -13.89
N ILE A 64 12.29 1.12 -14.05
CA ILE A 64 13.17 0.73 -12.96
C ILE A 64 13.78 2.03 -12.42
N ASP A 65 13.06 2.70 -11.53
CA ASP A 65 13.47 3.97 -10.91
C ASP A 65 14.24 3.74 -9.60
N ALA A 66 14.83 4.81 -9.04
CA ALA A 66 15.52 4.86 -7.76
C ALA A 66 14.70 4.29 -6.59
N ARG A 67 13.37 4.22 -6.74
CA ARG A 67 12.43 3.61 -5.79
C ARG A 67 12.71 2.12 -5.58
N MET A 68 13.11 1.39 -6.64
CA MET A 68 13.38 -0.04 -6.56
C MET A 68 14.63 -0.30 -5.72
N LEU A 69 15.69 0.49 -5.93
CA LEU A 69 16.91 0.36 -5.12
C LEU A 69 16.64 0.72 -3.65
N ALA A 70 15.85 1.77 -3.39
CA ALA A 70 15.47 2.15 -2.04
C ALA A 70 14.66 1.05 -1.31
N LEU A 71 13.76 0.36 -2.01
CA LEU A 71 13.06 -0.80 -1.44
C LEU A 71 13.99 -1.96 -1.11
N VAL A 72 14.94 -2.27 -2.00
CA VAL A 72 15.92 -3.34 -1.76
C VAL A 72 16.75 -3.01 -0.51
N VAL A 73 17.25 -1.78 -0.41
CA VAL A 73 17.99 -1.31 0.78
C VAL A 73 17.15 -1.42 2.04
N ALA A 74 15.90 -0.94 2.01
CA ALA A 74 14.98 -1.05 3.15
C ALA A 74 14.74 -2.50 3.57
N GLY A 75 14.52 -3.40 2.59
CA GLY A 75 14.30 -4.83 2.83
C GLY A 75 15.50 -5.52 3.47
N VAL A 76 16.72 -5.21 3.02
CA VAL A 76 17.97 -5.76 3.59
C VAL A 76 18.17 -5.28 5.04
N LEU A 77 17.99 -3.98 5.30
CA LEU A 77 18.15 -3.42 6.65
C LEU A 77 17.08 -3.96 7.62
N LEU A 78 15.85 -4.17 7.14
CA LEU A 78 14.78 -4.78 7.92
C LEU A 78 15.07 -6.25 8.22
N TRP A 79 15.65 -7.00 7.28
CA TRP A 79 16.12 -8.37 7.52
C TRP A 79 17.13 -8.40 8.68
N TRP A 80 18.06 -7.45 8.70
CA TRP A 80 19.02 -7.28 9.80
C TRP A 80 18.42 -6.72 11.09
N ARG A 81 17.09 -6.54 11.16
CA ARG A 81 16.37 -6.02 12.33
C ARG A 81 16.88 -4.66 12.81
N MET A 82 17.28 -3.80 11.87
CA MET A 82 17.70 -2.43 12.19
C MET A 82 16.51 -1.57 12.66
N PRO A 83 16.76 -0.52 13.47
CA PRO A 83 15.69 0.34 13.94
C PRO A 83 15.04 1.10 12.78
N PHE A 84 13.72 1.35 12.89
CA PHE A 84 12.90 1.93 11.83
C PHE A 84 13.50 3.21 11.23
N LEU A 85 14.03 4.10 12.07
CA LEU A 85 14.61 5.36 11.61
C LEU A 85 15.84 5.16 10.71
N VAL A 86 16.66 4.15 10.99
CA VAL A 86 17.84 3.81 10.17
C VAL A 86 17.40 3.22 8.83
N VAL A 87 16.39 2.34 8.84
CA VAL A 87 15.82 1.76 7.61
C VAL A 87 15.29 2.86 6.68
N VAL A 88 14.44 3.74 7.20
CA VAL A 88 13.83 4.83 6.43
C VAL A 88 14.89 5.83 5.97
N GLY A 89 15.81 6.22 6.84
CA GLY A 89 16.88 7.15 6.51
C GLY A 89 17.79 6.64 5.39
N ALA A 90 18.21 5.38 5.47
CA ALA A 90 19.06 4.77 4.45
C ALA A 90 18.31 4.58 3.11
N ALA A 91 17.05 4.16 3.15
CA ALA A 91 16.22 4.05 1.95
C ALA A 91 16.06 5.42 1.26
N ALA A 92 15.72 6.47 2.02
CA ALA A 92 15.59 7.83 1.50
C ALA A 92 16.92 8.37 0.94
N ALA A 93 18.03 8.15 1.66
CA ALA A 93 19.36 8.53 1.19
C ALA A 93 19.75 7.82 -0.11
N SER A 94 19.46 6.52 -0.23
CA SER A 94 19.74 5.75 -1.44
C SER A 94 18.93 6.23 -2.65
N ALA A 95 17.63 6.55 -2.45
CA ALA A 95 16.79 7.14 -3.50
C ALA A 95 17.30 8.53 -3.93
N ALA A 96 17.64 9.38 -2.96
CA ALA A 96 18.16 10.72 -3.21
C ALA A 96 19.50 10.69 -3.95
N PHE A 97 20.40 9.79 -3.56
CA PHE A 97 21.70 9.64 -4.20
C PHE A 97 21.59 9.19 -5.66
N LEU A 98 20.73 8.22 -5.97
CA LEU A 98 20.49 7.82 -7.36
C LEU A 98 19.87 8.95 -8.18
N ARG A 99 18.88 9.66 -7.63
CA ARG A 99 18.26 10.83 -8.29
C ARG A 99 19.23 11.98 -8.53
N LEU A 100 20.31 12.08 -7.77
CA LEU A 100 21.35 13.08 -8.02
C LEU A 100 22.27 12.68 -9.18
N LEU A 101 22.34 11.39 -9.51
CA LEU A 101 23.20 10.84 -10.56
C LEU A 101 22.49 10.68 -11.90
N THR A 102 21.16 10.56 -11.91
CA THR A 102 20.30 10.42 -13.09
C THR A 102 19.57 11.72 -13.42
#